data_AF-A0A4T0WWJ8-F1
#
_entry.id   AF-A0A4T0WWJ8-F1
#
_cell.length_a   1.000
_cell.length_b   1.000
_cell.length_c   1.000
_cell.angle_alpha   90.00
_cell.angle_beta   90.00
_cell.angle_gamma   90.00
#
_symmetry.space_group_name_H-M   'P 1'
#
loop_
_entity.id
_entity.type
_entity.pdbx_description
1 polymer ?
#
loop_
_entity_poly.entity_id
_entity_poly.type
_entity_poly.pdbx_seq_one_letter_code
_entity_poly.pdbx_strand_id
1 'polypeptide(L)'
;MTEIIEQPGSDYLIVKFPKSILPEQYLPACHVRIGLNKWSPIFLFTPSHPYTVSTTYEDRNLLSSLIIKKTRFQLEPFETYSIQPNFKSSLDLNFFKTAENACIVCGGAGISLGLGLFEYFKRCIVVDSRDIKLRLIWITRNEEDLYILKELNVTGVEVFITSGTASEDYAIEVAPDDVESGIPLTELENDLESINTYEQKFENVAVVGKRPKLDIMLEKTLSKTFDYANKWIVACGPSSLIADCKEISEEKNCQFFSEEYSF
;
A
#
# COMPACT_ATOMS: atom_id res chain seq x y z
N MET A 1 11.62 12.55 -17.20
CA MET A 1 10.63 11.80 -18.00
C MET A 1 9.81 11.02 -17.00
N THR A 2 8.51 11.29 -16.96
CA THR A 2 7.54 10.58 -16.12
C THR A 2 6.84 9.58 -17.03
N GLU A 3 6.85 8.30 -16.67
CA GLU A 3 6.09 7.27 -17.37
C GLU A 3 4.75 7.12 -16.63
N ILE A 4 3.65 7.10 -17.38
CA ILE A 4 2.29 6.94 -16.85
C ILE A 4 1.76 5.63 -17.39
N ILE A 5 1.34 4.76 -16.49
CA ILE A 5 0.79 3.44 -16.79
C ILE A 5 -0.66 3.43 -16.31
N GLU A 6 -1.55 3.04 -17.21
CA GLU A 6 -2.99 2.99 -16.96
C GLU A 6 -3.55 1.64 -17.37
N GLN A 7 -4.53 1.16 -16.61
CA GLN A 7 -5.33 -0.01 -16.94
C GLN A 7 -6.79 0.43 -17.21
N PRO A 8 -7.40 0.02 -18.33
CA PRO A 8 -8.82 0.25 -18.57
C PRO A 8 -9.68 -0.31 -17.42
N GLY A 9 -10.61 0.48 -16.90
CA GLY A 9 -11.49 0.08 -15.80
C GLY A 9 -10.93 0.29 -14.39
N SER A 10 -9.63 0.61 -14.26
CA SER A 10 -9.08 1.07 -12.98
C SER A 10 -9.23 2.59 -12.78
N ASP A 11 -9.50 2.96 -11.53
CA ASP A 11 -9.55 4.35 -11.07
C ASP A 11 -8.15 4.93 -10.76
N TYR A 12 -7.10 4.11 -10.84
CA TYR A 12 -5.74 4.50 -10.49
C TYR A 12 -4.82 4.59 -11.71
N LEU A 13 -3.74 5.34 -11.52
CA LEU A 13 -2.63 5.54 -12.44
C LEU A 13 -1.33 5.23 -11.69
N ILE A 14 -0.39 4.57 -12.35
CA ILE A 14 0.97 4.43 -11.84
C ILE A 14 1.85 5.44 -12.55
N VAL A 15 2.49 6.32 -11.78
CA VAL A 15 3.39 7.33 -12.30
C VAL A 15 4.80 7.03 -11.84
N LYS A 16 5.67 6.65 -12.79
CA LYS A 16 7.08 6.38 -12.52
C LYS A 16 7.93 7.61 -12.83
N PHE A 17 8.83 7.96 -11.93
CA PHE A 17 9.73 9.10 -12.05
C PHE A 17 11.15 8.76 -11.58
N PRO A 18 12.20 9.46 -12.06
CA PRO A 18 13.57 9.17 -11.65
C PRO A 18 13.80 9.36 -10.14
N LYS A 19 14.41 8.36 -9.49
CA LYS A 19 14.79 8.44 -8.07
C LYS A 19 15.77 9.56 -7.77
N SER A 20 16.55 10.01 -8.76
CA SER A 20 17.47 11.15 -8.63
C SER A 20 16.78 12.47 -8.25
N ILE A 21 15.44 12.53 -8.34
CA ILE A 21 14.65 13.68 -7.88
C ILE A 21 14.46 13.64 -6.36
N LEU A 22 14.48 12.46 -5.75
CA LEU A 22 14.38 12.27 -4.31
C LEU A 22 15.75 12.47 -3.64
N PRO A 23 15.79 12.80 -2.34
CA PRO A 23 17.03 12.81 -1.58
C PRO A 23 17.71 11.43 -1.56
N GLU A 24 19.03 11.40 -1.36
CA GLU A 24 19.77 10.13 -1.24
C GLU A 24 19.27 9.24 -0.10
N GLN A 25 18.70 9.84 0.95
CA GLN A 25 18.11 9.15 2.08
C GLN A 25 16.75 9.76 2.40
N TYR A 26 15.71 8.93 2.41
CA TYR A 26 14.36 9.31 2.82
C TYR A 26 13.68 8.14 3.54
N LEU A 27 12.72 8.45 4.40
CA LEU A 27 11.95 7.42 5.11
C LEU A 27 10.98 6.73 4.15
N PRO A 28 10.76 5.40 4.31
CA PRO A 28 9.77 4.69 3.52
C PRO A 28 8.40 5.37 3.57
N ALA A 29 7.66 5.29 2.45
CA ALA A 29 6.35 5.91 2.31
C ALA A 29 6.33 7.43 2.58
N CYS A 30 7.40 8.14 2.18
CA CYS A 30 7.43 9.60 2.21
C CYS A 30 6.49 10.22 1.16
N HIS A 31 6.23 11.52 1.28
CA HIS A 31 5.39 12.24 0.33
C HIS A 31 6.21 13.17 -0.57
N VAL A 32 5.73 13.33 -1.79
CA VAL A 32 6.17 14.33 -2.76
C VAL A 32 4.98 15.20 -3.15
N ARG A 33 5.22 16.42 -3.64
CA ARG A 33 4.16 17.24 -4.24
C ARG A 33 4.37 17.35 -5.73
N ILE A 34 3.31 17.10 -6.49
CA ILE A 34 3.28 17.33 -7.93
C ILE A 34 2.44 18.56 -8.22
N GLY A 35 2.99 19.46 -9.02
CA GLY A 35 2.28 20.61 -9.55
C GLY A 35 2.55 20.80 -11.04
N LEU A 36 1.92 21.82 -11.61
CA LEU A 36 2.18 22.22 -13.00
C LEU A 36 3.66 22.58 -13.21
N ASN A 37 4.05 22.69 -14.46
CA ASN A 37 5.39 23.12 -14.83
C ASN A 37 5.76 24.44 -14.12
N LYS A 38 6.90 24.46 -13.41
CA LYS A 38 7.43 25.65 -12.73
C LYS A 38 7.69 26.84 -13.65
N TRP A 39 7.83 26.58 -14.96
CA TRP A 39 8.03 27.58 -16.00
C TRP A 39 6.72 28.17 -16.52
N SER A 40 5.56 27.61 -16.13
CA SER A 40 4.26 28.16 -16.48
C SER A 40 3.92 29.37 -15.60
N PRO A 41 3.44 30.49 -16.15
CA PRO A 41 3.05 31.66 -15.35
C PRO A 41 1.92 31.37 -14.34
N ILE A 42 1.13 30.32 -14.59
CA ILE A 42 0.03 29.90 -13.72
C ILE A 42 0.51 29.08 -12.51
N PHE A 43 1.78 28.64 -12.51
CA PHE A 43 2.36 27.81 -11.43
C PHE A 43 2.23 28.45 -10.06
N LEU A 44 2.39 29.78 -9.96
CA LEU A 44 2.28 30.51 -8.69
C LEU A 44 0.86 30.49 -8.10
N PHE A 45 -0.15 30.29 -8.95
CA PHE A 45 -1.56 30.38 -8.58
C PHE A 45 -2.26 29.02 -8.57
N THR A 46 -1.55 27.95 -8.93
CA THR A 46 -2.11 26.60 -8.99
C THR A 46 -1.59 25.77 -7.82
N PRO A 47 -2.49 25.05 -7.11
CA PRO A 47 -2.07 24.23 -5.99
C PRO A 47 -1.21 23.06 -6.46
N SER A 48 -0.26 22.65 -5.61
CA SER A 48 0.44 21.38 -5.76
C SER A 48 -0.19 20.30 -4.88
N HIS A 49 -0.26 19.09 -5.40
CA HIS A 49 -0.97 17.96 -4.80
C HIS A 49 0.01 16.97 -4.16
N PRO A 50 -0.21 16.56 -2.89
CA PRO A 50 0.64 15.59 -2.22
C PRO A 50 0.35 14.17 -2.71
N TYR A 51 1.40 13.38 -2.88
CA TYR A 51 1.35 11.97 -3.25
C TYR A 51 2.39 11.18 -2.49
N THR A 52 2.06 9.95 -2.14
CA THR A 52 2.94 9.05 -1.39
C THR A 52 3.78 8.22 -2.34
N VAL A 53 5.09 8.15 -2.07
CA VAL A 53 6.01 7.30 -2.83
C VAL A 53 5.78 5.84 -2.43
N SER A 54 5.33 5.02 -3.38
CA SER A 54 4.99 3.61 -3.13
C SER A 54 6.20 2.68 -3.17
N THR A 55 7.35 3.15 -3.65
CA THR A 55 8.62 2.41 -3.71
C THR A 55 9.60 2.83 -2.60
N THR A 56 10.36 1.89 -2.07
CA THR A 56 11.42 2.17 -1.08
C THR A 56 12.70 2.69 -1.74
N TYR A 57 13.49 3.50 -1.00
CA TYR A 57 14.76 4.07 -1.49
C TYR A 57 15.82 3.02 -1.81
N GLU A 58 15.78 1.87 -1.11
CA GLU A 58 16.79 0.81 -1.23
C GLU A 58 16.54 -0.15 -2.40
N ASP A 59 15.44 0.03 -3.11
CA ASP A 59 15.17 -0.69 -4.35
C ASP A 59 16.18 -0.26 -5.42
N ARG A 60 16.76 -1.24 -6.13
CA ARG A 60 17.81 -1.03 -7.14
C ARG A 60 17.27 -0.38 -8.42
N ASN A 61 15.95 -0.36 -8.59
CA ASN A 61 15.33 0.33 -9.73
C ASN A 61 15.67 1.82 -9.71
N LEU A 62 16.00 2.39 -10.87
CA LEU A 62 16.30 3.82 -11.02
C LEU A 62 15.04 4.71 -10.95
N LEU A 63 13.86 4.09 -10.98
CA LEU A 63 12.57 4.75 -10.98
C LEU A 63 11.85 4.51 -9.64
N SER A 64 11.17 5.55 -9.18
CA SER A 64 10.19 5.48 -8.09
C SER A 64 8.79 5.59 -8.65
N SER A 65 7.84 4.94 -7.99
CA SER A 65 6.44 4.91 -8.41
C SER A 65 5.56 5.71 -7.45
N LEU A 66 4.52 6.32 -8.01
CA LEU A 66 3.37 6.87 -7.30
C LEU A 66 2.14 6.12 -7.78
N ILE A 67 1.18 5.90 -6.89
CA ILE A 67 -0.14 5.41 -7.23
C ILE A 67 -1.11 6.58 -7.03
N ILE A 68 -1.73 7.02 -8.11
CA ILE A 68 -2.52 8.25 -8.16
C ILE A 68 -3.94 7.89 -8.57
N LYS A 69 -4.91 8.24 -7.74
CA LYS A 69 -6.31 8.14 -8.12
C LYS A 69 -6.64 9.21 -9.17
N LYS A 70 -7.38 8.83 -10.20
CA LYS A 70 -7.92 9.76 -11.20
C LYS A 70 -8.87 10.74 -10.50
N THR A 71 -8.46 12.00 -10.44
CA THR A 71 -9.27 13.10 -9.86
C THR A 71 -9.45 14.22 -10.90
N ARG A 72 -9.87 15.42 -10.46
CA ARG A 72 -9.90 16.61 -11.32
C ARG A 72 -8.51 17.06 -11.77
N PHE A 73 -7.49 16.81 -10.96
CA PHE A 73 -6.11 17.01 -11.37
C PHE A 73 -5.64 15.74 -12.05
N GLN A 74 -5.41 15.82 -13.36
CA GLN A 74 -4.99 14.71 -14.20
C GLN A 74 -3.58 14.96 -14.71
N LEU A 75 -2.77 13.90 -14.66
CA LEU A 75 -1.44 13.89 -15.23
C LEU A 75 -1.57 13.38 -16.65
N GLU A 76 -1.20 14.22 -17.61
CA GLU A 76 -1.26 13.93 -19.03
C GLU A 76 0.08 13.36 -19.48
N PRO A 77 0.06 12.33 -20.36
CA PRO A 77 1.26 11.85 -21.01
C PRO A 77 2.00 12.97 -21.75
N PHE A 78 3.32 12.91 -21.76
CA PHE A 78 4.22 13.86 -22.46
C PHE A 78 4.23 15.30 -21.92
N GLU A 79 3.43 15.61 -20.90
CA GLU A 79 3.49 16.90 -20.20
C GLU A 79 4.62 16.94 -19.16
N THR A 80 5.11 18.16 -18.88
CA THR A 80 6.16 18.37 -17.87
C THR A 80 5.56 18.87 -16.57
N TYR A 81 5.79 18.13 -15.49
CA TYR A 81 5.35 18.48 -14.15
C TYR A 81 6.51 18.91 -13.27
N SER A 82 6.21 19.75 -12.27
CA SER A 82 7.16 20.02 -11.19
C SER A 82 6.94 19.01 -10.07
N ILE A 83 8.00 18.34 -9.66
CA ILE A 83 8.01 17.47 -8.50
C ILE A 83 8.81 18.20 -7.42
N GLN A 84 8.14 18.56 -6.34
CA GLN A 84 8.78 19.08 -5.13
C GLN A 84 9.08 17.87 -4.25
N PRO A 85 10.37 17.50 -4.12
CA PRO A 85 10.73 16.33 -3.34
C PRO A 85 10.55 16.59 -1.84
N ASN A 86 10.28 15.50 -1.13
CA ASN A 86 10.49 15.35 0.30
C ASN A 86 9.61 16.22 1.21
N PHE A 87 8.51 15.62 1.65
CA PHE A 87 7.90 15.94 2.93
C PHE A 87 8.25 14.83 3.91
N LYS A 88 8.60 15.22 5.14
CA LYS A 88 8.91 14.29 6.24
C LYS A 88 7.79 13.25 6.32
N SER A 89 8.17 11.98 6.37
CA SER A 89 7.23 10.89 6.66
C SER A 89 6.40 11.23 7.89
N SER A 90 5.10 10.97 7.80
CA SER A 90 4.16 11.12 8.92
C SER A 90 4.46 10.14 10.07
N LEU A 91 5.19 9.05 9.79
CA LEU A 91 5.68 8.07 10.76
C LEU A 91 7.07 8.45 11.32
N ASP A 92 7.24 8.25 12.64
CA ASP A 92 8.49 8.48 13.36
C ASP A 92 9.54 7.38 13.10
N LEU A 93 10.82 7.70 13.27
CA LEU A 93 11.92 6.74 13.18
C LEU A 93 11.78 5.55 14.13
N ASN A 94 11.16 5.74 15.30
CA ASN A 94 10.96 4.68 16.28
C ASN A 94 10.09 3.55 15.73
N PHE A 95 9.06 3.87 14.95
CA PHE A 95 8.21 2.88 14.28
C PHE A 95 9.05 1.87 13.48
N PHE A 96 9.93 2.38 12.62
CA PHE A 96 10.77 1.56 11.76
C PHE A 96 11.78 0.71 12.55
N LYS A 97 12.21 1.19 13.72
CA LYS A 97 13.22 0.52 14.55
C LYS A 97 12.63 -0.55 15.48
N THR A 98 11.47 -0.32 16.06
CA THR A 98 10.94 -1.14 17.16
C THR A 98 9.79 -2.06 16.77
N ALA A 99 9.19 -1.88 15.58
CA ALA A 99 8.08 -2.73 15.17
C ALA A 99 8.47 -4.21 15.12
N GLU A 100 7.73 -5.03 15.87
CA GLU A 100 7.79 -6.50 15.89
C GLU A 100 6.53 -7.10 15.24
N ASN A 101 5.38 -6.44 15.41
CA ASN A 101 4.15 -6.74 14.67
C ASN A 101 3.70 -5.49 13.92
N ALA A 102 3.57 -5.60 12.60
CA ALA A 102 3.09 -4.54 11.74
C ALA A 102 1.91 -5.04 10.92
N CYS A 103 0.72 -4.56 11.27
CA CYS A 103 -0.49 -4.74 10.50
C CYS A 103 -0.77 -3.47 9.70
N ILE A 104 -0.78 -3.58 8.38
CA ILE A 104 -1.05 -2.45 7.49
C ILE A 104 -2.40 -2.71 6.81
N VAL A 105 -3.33 -1.76 6.94
CA VAL A 105 -4.67 -1.85 6.38
C VAL A 105 -4.91 -0.67 5.46
N CYS A 106 -5.13 -0.95 4.19
CA CYS A 106 -5.25 0.05 3.14
C CYS A 106 -6.65 0.04 2.53
N GLY A 107 -7.22 1.22 2.29
CA GLY A 107 -8.44 1.39 1.52
C GLY A 107 -8.17 2.22 0.27
N GLY A 108 -8.51 1.68 -0.91
CA GLY A 108 -8.36 2.39 -2.19
C GLY A 108 -6.95 2.96 -2.40
N ALA A 109 -6.85 4.27 -2.64
CA ALA A 109 -5.59 5.00 -2.90
C ALA A 109 -4.56 4.91 -1.77
N GLY A 110 -4.99 4.60 -0.54
CA GLY A 110 -4.12 4.44 0.61
C GLY A 110 -3.12 3.29 0.45
N ILE A 111 -3.28 2.42 -0.55
CA ILE A 111 -2.30 1.41 -0.94
C ILE A 111 -0.92 2.00 -1.26
N SER A 112 -0.87 3.28 -1.68
CA SER A 112 0.39 3.99 -1.93
C SER A 112 1.31 4.01 -0.71
N LEU A 113 0.76 4.36 0.46
CA LEU A 113 1.48 4.33 1.72
C LEU A 113 1.76 2.88 2.15
N GLY A 114 0.73 2.03 2.05
CA GLY A 114 0.81 0.65 2.49
C GLY A 114 1.94 -0.14 1.83
N LEU A 115 2.07 -0.03 0.50
CA LEU A 115 3.13 -0.70 -0.25
C LEU A 115 4.51 -0.19 0.14
N GLY A 116 4.68 1.13 0.28
CA GLY A 116 5.96 1.72 0.67
C GLY A 116 6.45 1.25 2.04
N LEU A 117 5.52 1.05 2.99
CA LEU A 117 5.82 0.50 4.31
C LEU A 117 6.03 -1.01 4.28
N PHE A 118 5.18 -1.73 3.55
CA PHE A 118 5.20 -3.18 3.48
C PHE A 118 6.48 -3.72 2.84
N GLU A 119 6.91 -3.14 1.71
CA GLU A 119 8.17 -3.52 1.06
C GLU A 119 9.39 -3.23 1.94
N TYR A 120 9.37 -2.13 2.70
CA TYR A 120 10.42 -1.85 3.68
C TYR A 120 10.53 -2.96 4.74
N PHE A 121 9.41 -3.37 5.33
CA PHE A 121 9.43 -4.42 6.35
C PHE A 121 9.72 -5.81 5.76
N LYS A 122 9.23 -6.12 4.56
CA LYS A 122 9.61 -7.35 3.85
C LYS A 122 11.12 -7.44 3.69
N ARG A 123 11.78 -6.35 3.29
CA ARG A 123 13.23 -6.30 3.20
C ARG A 123 13.90 -6.48 4.56
N CYS A 124 13.44 -5.81 5.62
CA CYS A 124 13.97 -6.00 6.97
C CYS A 124 13.92 -7.47 7.41
N ILE A 125 12.86 -8.20 7.04
CA ILE A 125 12.71 -9.63 7.34
C ILE A 125 13.71 -10.46 6.55
N VAL A 126 13.86 -10.19 5.25
CA VAL A 126 14.66 -11.03 4.34
C VAL A 126 16.16 -10.73 4.43
N VAL A 127 16.53 -9.46 4.43
CA VAL A 127 17.93 -9.01 4.36
C VAL A 127 18.54 -8.90 5.76
N ASP A 128 17.83 -8.23 6.67
CA ASP A 128 18.35 -7.96 8.03
C ASP A 128 18.00 -9.08 9.01
N SER A 129 17.30 -10.13 8.56
CA SER A 129 16.84 -11.27 9.38
C SER A 129 16.06 -10.83 10.62
N ARG A 130 15.31 -9.72 10.53
CA ARG A 130 14.46 -9.24 11.63
C ARG A 130 13.22 -10.10 11.77
N ASP A 131 12.90 -10.46 13.01
CA ASP A 131 11.76 -11.31 13.32
C ASP A 131 10.44 -10.52 13.41
N ILE A 132 10.00 -9.93 12.30
CA ILE A 132 8.78 -9.10 12.22
C ILE A 132 7.61 -9.93 11.71
N LYS A 133 6.46 -9.90 12.40
CA LYS A 133 5.19 -10.39 11.84
C LYS A 133 4.53 -9.27 11.05
N LEU A 134 4.45 -9.45 9.75
CA LEU A 134 3.98 -8.45 8.81
C LEU A 134 2.72 -8.94 8.12
N ARG A 135 1.71 -8.08 8.02
CA ARG A 135 0.50 -8.32 7.24
C ARG A 135 0.09 -7.03 6.52
N LEU A 136 -0.28 -7.13 5.25
CA LEU A 136 -0.86 -6.05 4.47
C LEU A 136 -2.23 -6.50 3.94
N ILE A 137 -3.29 -5.80 4.38
CA ILE A 137 -4.66 -5.98 3.91
C ILE A 137 -5.00 -4.78 3.03
N TRP A 138 -5.39 -5.03 1.78
CA TRP A 138 -5.84 -3.98 0.87
C TRP A 138 -7.30 -4.18 0.48
N ILE A 139 -8.12 -3.19 0.76
CA ILE A 139 -9.54 -3.18 0.44
C ILE A 139 -9.75 -2.25 -0.75
N THR A 140 -10.18 -2.80 -1.87
CA THR A 140 -10.53 -2.03 -3.06
C THR A 140 -11.97 -2.31 -3.49
N ARG A 141 -12.50 -1.45 -4.35
CA ARG A 141 -13.80 -1.68 -4.98
C ARG A 141 -13.60 -2.50 -6.24
N ASN A 142 -12.74 -2.05 -7.16
CA ASN A 142 -12.65 -2.62 -8.50
C ASN A 142 -11.56 -3.68 -8.58
N GLU A 143 -11.86 -4.77 -9.28
CA GLU A 143 -10.88 -5.83 -9.57
C GLU A 143 -9.77 -5.36 -10.53
N GLU A 144 -10.11 -4.44 -11.43
CA GLU A 144 -9.13 -3.87 -12.35
C GLU A 144 -7.99 -3.14 -11.62
N ASP A 145 -8.17 -2.73 -10.36
CA ASP A 145 -7.13 -2.07 -9.58
C ASP A 145 -5.97 -3.03 -9.21
N LEU A 146 -6.19 -4.35 -9.26
CA LEU A 146 -5.15 -5.34 -8.95
C LEU A 146 -3.96 -5.30 -9.89
N TYR A 147 -4.10 -4.67 -11.07
CA TYR A 147 -2.98 -4.40 -11.97
C TYR A 147 -1.81 -3.67 -11.27
N ILE A 148 -2.09 -2.89 -10.21
CA ILE A 148 -1.06 -2.21 -9.41
C ILE A 148 -0.05 -3.20 -8.84
N LEU A 149 -0.53 -4.32 -8.29
CA LEU A 149 0.34 -5.33 -7.68
C LEU A 149 1.17 -6.04 -8.76
N LYS A 150 0.57 -6.30 -9.92
CA LYS A 150 1.23 -6.92 -11.07
C LYS A 150 2.33 -6.02 -11.65
N GLU A 151 2.00 -4.76 -11.94
CA GLU A 151 2.92 -3.80 -12.56
C GLU A 151 4.08 -3.40 -11.63
N LEU A 152 3.85 -3.39 -10.32
CA LEU A 152 4.90 -3.13 -9.33
C LEU A 152 5.60 -4.40 -8.85
N ASN A 153 5.21 -5.58 -9.34
CA ASN A 153 5.70 -6.89 -8.93
C ASN A 153 5.71 -7.08 -7.40
N VAL A 154 4.62 -6.66 -6.74
CA VAL A 154 4.47 -6.78 -5.28
C VAL A 154 3.70 -8.04 -4.95
N THR A 155 4.23 -8.80 -3.99
CA THR A 155 3.66 -10.08 -3.53
C THR A 155 3.42 -10.08 -2.01
N GLY A 156 2.48 -10.91 -1.52
CA GLY A 156 2.14 -11.03 -0.09
C GLY A 156 1.03 -10.11 0.40
N VAL A 157 0.22 -9.57 -0.50
CA VAL A 157 -0.90 -8.68 -0.20
C VAL A 157 -2.20 -9.47 -0.12
N GLU A 158 -2.96 -9.28 0.96
CA GLU A 158 -4.32 -9.82 1.10
C GLU A 158 -5.33 -8.79 0.56
N VAL A 159 -5.90 -9.03 -0.61
CA VAL A 159 -6.80 -8.11 -1.32
C VAL A 159 -8.25 -8.49 -1.11
N PHE A 160 -9.08 -7.52 -0.71
CA PHE A 160 -10.53 -7.65 -0.57
C PHE A 160 -11.24 -6.74 -1.56
N ILE A 161 -11.91 -7.33 -2.53
CA ILE A 161 -12.62 -6.62 -3.61
C ILE A 161 -14.09 -6.52 -3.22
N THR A 162 -14.57 -5.29 -3.02
CA THR A 162 -15.89 -5.01 -2.44
C THR A 162 -16.95 -4.61 -3.46
N SER A 163 -16.62 -4.40 -4.75
CA SER A 163 -17.64 -4.16 -5.77
C SER A 163 -18.27 -5.48 -6.22
N GLY A 164 -19.51 -5.71 -5.85
CA GLY A 164 -20.30 -6.85 -6.30
C GLY A 164 -21.65 -6.88 -5.60
N THR A 165 -22.69 -7.35 -6.29
CA THR A 165 -23.96 -7.77 -5.69
C THR A 165 -23.74 -9.06 -4.92
N ALA A 166 -23.01 -9.00 -3.81
CA ALA A 166 -23.04 -10.05 -2.82
C ALA A 166 -24.18 -9.74 -1.86
N SER A 167 -25.08 -10.71 -1.71
CA SER A 167 -26.08 -10.76 -0.63
C SER A 167 -25.45 -10.33 0.69
N GLU A 168 -26.19 -9.51 1.44
CA GLU A 168 -25.84 -9.07 2.78
C GLU A 168 -25.27 -10.24 3.60
N ASP A 169 -24.20 -9.92 4.33
CA ASP A 169 -23.58 -10.72 5.38
C ASP A 169 -22.90 -12.02 4.98
N TYR A 170 -21.58 -12.03 4.75
CA TYR A 170 -20.65 -13.01 5.35
C TYR A 170 -19.21 -12.49 5.24
N ALA A 171 -18.66 -11.98 6.34
CA ALA A 171 -17.26 -11.59 6.43
C ALA A 171 -16.39 -12.85 6.72
N ILE A 172 -15.25 -13.02 6.02
CA ILE A 172 -14.40 -14.22 6.10
C ILE A 172 -13.26 -14.05 7.12
N GLU A 173 -12.93 -15.13 7.81
CA GLU A 173 -11.65 -15.33 8.51
C GLU A 173 -10.63 -15.93 7.53
N VAL A 174 -9.70 -15.15 6.98
CA VAL A 174 -8.62 -15.72 6.14
C VAL A 174 -7.42 -16.01 7.04
N ALA A 175 -7.02 -17.27 7.14
CA ALA A 175 -5.80 -17.69 7.85
C ALA A 175 -4.61 -17.78 6.87
N PRO A 176 -3.36 -17.58 7.32
CA PRO A 176 -2.19 -17.83 6.49
C PRO A 176 -2.03 -19.30 6.07
N ASP A 177 -2.57 -20.23 6.88
CA ASP A 177 -2.50 -21.69 6.64
C ASP A 177 -3.79 -22.26 6.01
N ASP A 178 -4.86 -21.46 5.89
CA ASP A 178 -6.14 -21.85 5.25
C ASP A 178 -6.36 -21.03 3.96
N VAL A 179 -5.47 -21.20 2.99
CA VAL A 179 -5.57 -20.62 1.64
C VAL A 179 -6.75 -21.24 0.84
N GLU A 180 -7.59 -22.10 1.44
CA GLU A 180 -8.69 -22.80 0.77
C GLU A 180 -9.88 -21.92 0.35
N SER A 181 -9.97 -20.65 0.78
CA SER A 181 -11.14 -19.78 0.50
C SER A 181 -10.86 -18.50 -0.31
N GLY A 182 -9.59 -18.17 -0.53
CA GLY A 182 -9.18 -17.09 -1.44
C GLY A 182 -8.72 -17.69 -2.77
N ILE A 183 -8.87 -16.96 -3.86
CA ILE A 183 -8.32 -17.39 -5.15
C ILE A 183 -6.90 -16.83 -5.20
N PRO A 184 -5.84 -17.67 -5.22
CA PRO A 184 -4.50 -17.19 -5.50
C PRO A 184 -4.54 -16.43 -6.82
N LEU A 185 -3.96 -15.23 -6.90
CA LEU A 185 -4.01 -14.44 -8.14
C LEU A 185 -3.43 -15.22 -9.34
N THR A 186 -2.52 -16.17 -9.07
CA THR A 186 -1.92 -17.07 -10.06
C THR A 186 -2.90 -18.06 -10.69
N GLU A 187 -4.03 -18.39 -10.06
CA GLU A 187 -5.04 -19.30 -10.63
C GLU A 187 -6.01 -18.61 -11.62
N LEU A 188 -6.03 -17.28 -11.64
CA LEU A 188 -6.81 -16.49 -12.61
C LEU A 188 -6.07 -16.27 -13.94
N GLU A 189 -4.77 -16.62 -14.02
CA GLU A 189 -3.94 -16.43 -15.20
C GLU A 189 -3.26 -17.76 -15.60
N ASN A 190 -3.76 -18.41 -16.66
CA ASN A 190 -3.03 -19.51 -17.32
C ASN A 190 -1.78 -18.96 -18.02
N ASP A 191 -0.69 -19.72 -17.89
CA ASP A 191 0.62 -19.62 -18.57
C ASP A 191 1.52 -18.44 -18.17
N LEU A 192 2.46 -18.70 -17.25
CA LEU A 192 3.91 -18.46 -17.44
C LEU A 192 4.72 -19.09 -16.30
N GLU A 193 5.64 -19.99 -16.65
CA GLU A 193 6.44 -20.79 -15.73
C GLU A 193 7.61 -20.04 -15.05
N SER A 194 7.84 -20.43 -13.80
CA SER A 194 9.13 -20.61 -13.11
C SER A 194 9.93 -19.38 -12.63
N ILE A 195 9.63 -18.89 -11.41
CA ILE A 195 10.60 -18.15 -10.59
C ILE A 195 10.51 -18.55 -9.09
N ASN A 196 11.66 -18.99 -8.56
CA ASN A 196 12.13 -19.09 -7.16
C ASN A 196 11.21 -19.52 -5.99
N THR A 197 11.70 -20.49 -5.23
CA THR A 197 11.21 -21.00 -3.92
C THR A 197 11.05 -19.93 -2.81
N TYR A 198 11.48 -18.68 -3.03
CA TYR A 198 11.30 -17.57 -2.10
C TYR A 198 9.95 -16.85 -2.23
N GLU A 199 9.31 -16.93 -3.40
CA GLU A 199 8.01 -16.30 -3.68
C GLU A 199 6.86 -16.99 -2.93
N GLN A 200 7.02 -18.27 -2.58
CA GLN A 200 6.00 -19.05 -1.87
C GLN A 200 5.66 -18.55 -0.45
N LYS A 201 6.50 -17.70 0.17
CA LYS A 201 6.21 -17.15 1.52
C LYS A 201 5.23 -15.98 1.49
N PHE A 202 5.10 -15.31 0.34
CA PHE A 202 4.34 -14.09 0.20
C PHE A 202 3.58 -14.14 -1.11
N GLU A 203 2.53 -14.96 -1.19
CA GLU A 203 1.63 -14.96 -2.35
C GLU A 203 0.51 -13.92 -2.16
N ASN A 204 0.08 -13.29 -3.26
CA ASN A 204 -1.09 -12.41 -3.21
C ASN A 204 -2.36 -13.24 -3.18
N VAL A 205 -3.27 -12.91 -2.27
CA VAL A 205 -4.56 -13.57 -2.11
C VAL A 205 -5.66 -12.57 -2.40
N ALA A 206 -6.57 -12.87 -3.32
CA ALA A 206 -7.74 -12.04 -3.57
C ALA A 206 -9.03 -12.72 -3.09
N VAL A 207 -9.85 -11.93 -2.40
CA VAL A 207 -11.18 -12.32 -1.93
C VAL A 207 -12.21 -11.37 -2.53
N VAL A 208 -13.09 -11.91 -3.36
CA VAL A 208 -14.07 -11.12 -4.12
C VAL A 208 -15.44 -11.12 -3.43
N GLY A 209 -16.09 -9.95 -3.41
CA GLY A 209 -17.47 -9.78 -2.97
C GLY A 209 -17.69 -9.76 -1.46
N LYS A 210 -16.64 -9.66 -0.64
CA LYS A 210 -16.74 -9.74 0.82
C LYS A 210 -15.90 -8.69 1.52
N ARG A 211 -16.36 -8.25 2.69
CA ARG A 211 -15.59 -7.36 3.58
C ARG A 211 -14.74 -8.19 4.56
N PRO A 212 -13.51 -7.75 4.87
CA PRO A 212 -12.68 -8.45 5.85
C PRO A 212 -13.20 -8.26 7.28
N LYS A 213 -13.11 -9.31 8.10
CA LYS A 213 -13.26 -9.20 9.57
C LYS A 213 -11.94 -8.72 10.17
N LEU A 214 -11.75 -7.40 10.21
CA LEU A 214 -10.48 -6.79 10.62
C LEU A 214 -10.08 -7.17 12.05
N ASP A 215 -11.04 -7.24 12.97
CA ASP A 215 -10.84 -7.67 14.36
C ASP A 215 -10.10 -9.01 14.46
N ILE A 216 -10.60 -10.03 13.78
CA ILE A 216 -10.05 -11.40 13.80
C ILE A 216 -8.73 -11.46 13.04
N MET A 217 -8.66 -10.81 11.88
CA MET A 217 -7.48 -10.85 11.01
C MET A 217 -6.27 -10.15 11.65
N LEU A 218 -6.50 -9.00 12.30
CA LEU A 218 -5.46 -8.23 12.96
C LEU A 218 -5.01 -8.91 14.27
N GLU A 219 -5.93 -9.48 15.05
CA GLU A 219 -5.61 -10.20 16.29
C GLU A 219 -4.58 -11.32 16.08
N LYS A 220 -4.74 -12.11 15.01
CA LYS A 220 -3.80 -13.19 14.67
C LYS A 220 -2.38 -12.67 14.44
N THR A 221 -2.21 -11.44 13.94
CA THR A 221 -0.89 -10.84 13.70
C THR A 221 -0.32 -10.16 14.95
N LEU A 222 -1.17 -9.56 15.77
CA LEU A 222 -0.75 -8.84 16.97
C LEU A 222 -0.37 -9.76 18.16
N SER A 223 -0.64 -11.05 18.06
CA SER A 223 -0.44 -12.04 19.14
C SER A 223 1.01 -12.52 19.35
N LYS A 224 1.95 -12.18 18.45
CA LYS A 224 3.33 -12.72 18.51
C LYS A 224 4.16 -12.20 19.68
N THR A 225 4.02 -10.92 20.02
CA THR A 225 4.80 -10.29 21.11
C THR A 225 3.88 -9.91 22.26
N PHE A 226 4.43 -9.89 23.47
CA PHE A 226 3.74 -9.36 24.63
C PHE A 226 3.92 -7.84 24.76
N ASP A 227 4.95 -7.27 24.12
CA ASP A 227 5.22 -5.84 24.22
C ASP A 227 4.25 -5.03 23.36
N TYR A 228 3.32 -4.35 24.02
CA TYR A 228 2.32 -3.48 23.41
C TYR A 228 2.95 -2.29 22.65
N ALA A 229 4.17 -1.86 23.00
CA ALA A 229 4.86 -0.75 22.33
C ALA A 229 5.40 -1.13 20.93
N ASN A 230 5.55 -2.43 20.66
CA ASN A 230 6.11 -2.94 19.39
C ASN A 230 5.04 -3.51 18.46
N LYS A 231 3.76 -3.37 18.83
CA LYS A 231 2.58 -3.74 18.03
C LYS A 231 2.03 -2.51 17.33
N TRP A 232 1.89 -2.58 16.02
CA TRP A 232 1.43 -1.45 15.23
C TRP A 232 0.29 -1.84 14.30
N ILE A 233 -0.76 -1.04 14.32
CA ILE A 233 -1.77 -0.98 13.26
C ILE A 233 -1.55 0.33 12.50
N VAL A 234 -1.36 0.22 11.19
CA VAL A 234 -1.28 1.34 10.26
C VAL A 234 -2.50 1.32 9.36
N ALA A 235 -3.35 2.36 9.42
CA ALA A 235 -4.56 2.46 8.63
C ALA A 235 -4.51 3.63 7.64
N CYS A 236 -4.58 3.35 6.35
CA CYS A 236 -4.53 4.38 5.30
C CYS A 236 -5.65 4.19 4.27
N GLY A 237 -6.65 5.08 4.27
CA GLY A 237 -7.86 4.90 3.47
C GLY A 237 -9.00 5.83 3.87
N PRO A 238 -10.27 5.45 3.62
CA PRO A 238 -11.42 6.26 4.01
C PRO A 238 -11.58 6.34 5.54
N SER A 239 -12.18 7.41 6.01
CA SER A 239 -12.35 7.69 7.45
C SER A 239 -13.06 6.57 8.23
N SER A 240 -14.01 5.86 7.61
CA SER A 240 -14.67 4.71 8.25
C SER A 240 -13.69 3.56 8.53
N LEU A 241 -12.83 3.23 7.56
CA LEU A 241 -11.81 2.18 7.74
C LEU A 241 -10.81 2.55 8.85
N ILE A 242 -10.44 3.83 8.90
CA ILE A 242 -9.53 4.36 9.93
C ILE A 242 -10.18 4.28 11.30
N ALA A 243 -11.46 4.61 11.42
CA ALA A 243 -12.21 4.51 12.68
C ALA A 243 -12.27 3.06 13.18
N ASP A 244 -12.61 2.10 12.30
CA ASP A 244 -12.66 0.68 12.64
C ASP A 244 -11.30 0.17 13.14
N CYS A 245 -10.21 0.51 12.43
CA CYS A 245 -8.85 0.12 12.83
C CYS A 245 -8.41 0.77 14.14
N LYS A 246 -8.87 2.00 14.42
CA LYS A 246 -8.56 2.72 15.66
C LYS A 246 -9.24 2.04 16.85
N GLU A 247 -10.51 1.68 16.73
CA GLU A 247 -11.25 0.95 17.77
C GLU A 247 -10.54 -0.37 18.10
N ILE A 248 -10.20 -1.16 17.07
CA ILE A 248 -9.44 -2.41 17.24
C ILE A 248 -8.09 -2.16 17.92
N SER A 249 -7.41 -1.05 17.60
CA SER A 249 -6.12 -0.73 18.21
C SER A 249 -6.21 -0.45 19.71
N GLU A 250 -7.30 0.22 20.13
CA GLU A 250 -7.58 0.53 21.53
C GLU A 250 -7.94 -0.75 22.30
N GLU A 251 -8.77 -1.61 21.71
CA GLU A 251 -9.14 -2.91 22.30
C GLU A 251 -7.93 -3.85 22.49
N LYS A 252 -7.04 -3.91 21.49
CA LYS A 252 -5.89 -4.81 21.49
C LYS A 252 -4.63 -4.19 22.13
N ASN A 253 -4.73 -2.97 22.65
CA ASN A 253 -3.63 -2.21 23.27
C ASN A 253 -2.38 -2.14 22.36
N CYS A 254 -2.51 -1.64 21.15
CA CYS A 254 -1.37 -1.46 20.24
C CYS A 254 -1.21 -0.01 19.79
N GLN A 255 -0.02 0.30 19.27
CA GLN A 255 0.23 1.59 18.63
C GLN A 255 -0.59 1.72 17.35
N PHE A 256 -1.05 2.94 17.09
CA PHE A 256 -1.89 3.25 15.94
C PHE A 256 -1.33 4.43 15.17
N PHE A 257 -1.25 4.28 13.86
CA PHE A 257 -0.96 5.36 12.94
C PHE A 257 -2.00 5.36 11.83
N SER A 258 -2.44 6.54 11.41
CA SER A 258 -3.34 6.65 10.28
C SER A 258 -3.09 7.85 9.39
N GLU A 259 -3.51 7.71 8.15
CA GLU A 259 -3.57 8.79 7.18
C GLU A 259 -4.83 8.65 6.34
N GLU A 260 -5.59 9.73 6.19
CA GLU A 260 -6.84 9.73 5.44
C GLU A 260 -6.61 9.93 3.95
N TYR A 261 -7.19 9.03 3.15
CA TYR A 261 -7.20 9.09 1.69
C TYR A 261 -8.66 9.21 1.23
N SER A 262 -9.24 10.40 1.37
CA SER A 262 -10.62 10.73 0.95
C SER A 262 -10.62 11.59 -0.32
N PHE A 263 -10.38 10.95 -1.46
CA PHE A 263 -10.41 11.59 -2.78
C PHE A 263 -11.33 10.85 -3.74
#